data_AF-A0A353QSE7-F1
#
_entry.id   AF-A0A353QSE7-F1
#
_cell.length_a   1.000
_cell.length_b   1.000
_cell.length_c   1.000
_cell.angle_alpha   90.00
_cell.angle_beta   90.00
_cell.angle_gamma   90.00
#
_symmetry.space_group_name_H-M   'P 1'
#
loop_
_entity.id
_entity.type
_entity.pdbx_description
1 polymer ?
#
loop_
_entity_poly.entity_id
_entity_poly.type
_entity_poly.pdbx_seq_one_letter_code
_entity_poly.pdbx_strand_id
1 'polypeptide(L)'
;MDSQKVFSKILKSGFESDKDNIEPFKFNGQEIHEKIQSLLLSIEPEIYDNCLPKKQELLNYIESLNIKNNDVFCDIGYNGSIQYCVELLTGIKLDGKYFEVYKRNIQLDCKKEGFISSGENLTYGYGGLLETIFSAPHGGVIGYNSCEPLLFQDSDTRITILNKIHNGIIEFCVKWHRLNKNVNLDMDKEIIKTMVMRFLKEPSLEEAKYGLEIPFDNGSEEALENITWFNESRIKNGRILECYNRSYWKEAFMQILNNSQYAGLSKFLN
;
A
#
# COMPACT_ATOMS: atom_id res chain seq x y z
N MET A 1 -0.48 22.49 -12.49
CA MET A 1 -0.92 22.01 -13.81
C MET A 1 -2.43 21.97 -13.79
N ASP A 2 -3.11 22.66 -14.71
CA ASP A 2 -4.53 22.43 -14.90
C ASP A 2 -4.66 21.06 -15.56
N SER A 3 -4.82 20.01 -14.75
CA SER A 3 -4.92 18.62 -15.21
C SER A 3 -6.00 18.48 -16.28
N GLN A 4 -7.01 19.36 -16.27
CA GLN A 4 -8.03 19.47 -17.31
C GLN A 4 -7.45 19.87 -18.68
N LYS A 5 -6.39 20.69 -18.76
CA LYS A 5 -5.79 21.06 -20.04
C LYS A 5 -5.04 19.91 -20.70
N VAL A 6 -4.28 19.13 -19.93
CA VAL A 6 -3.57 17.94 -20.44
C VAL A 6 -4.59 16.85 -20.81
N PHE A 7 -5.57 16.57 -19.94
CA PHE A 7 -6.67 15.65 -20.27
C PHE A 7 -7.49 16.12 -21.47
N SER A 8 -7.73 17.43 -21.62
CA SER A 8 -8.45 17.97 -22.77
C SER A 8 -7.64 17.84 -24.06
N LYS A 9 -6.30 17.95 -24.02
CA LYS A 9 -5.45 17.66 -25.18
C LYS A 9 -5.53 16.18 -25.56
N ILE A 10 -5.47 15.28 -24.57
CA ILE A 10 -5.62 13.82 -24.77
C ILE A 10 -6.99 13.49 -25.40
N LEU A 11 -8.07 14.06 -24.86
CA LEU A 11 -9.43 13.85 -25.36
C LEU A 11 -9.63 14.46 -26.76
N LYS A 12 -9.13 15.68 -27.00
CA LYS A 12 -9.22 16.35 -28.31
C LYS A 12 -8.39 15.67 -29.40
N SER A 13 -7.23 15.11 -29.05
CA SER A 13 -6.38 14.39 -30.02
C SER A 13 -6.91 13.01 -30.42
N GLY A 14 -7.85 12.43 -29.64
CA GLY A 14 -8.27 11.04 -29.81
C GLY A 14 -9.77 10.78 -29.97
N PHE A 15 -10.65 11.73 -29.63
CA PHE A 15 -12.08 11.45 -29.43
C PHE A 15 -13.05 12.47 -30.06
N GLU A 16 -12.56 13.45 -30.81
CA GLU A 16 -13.42 14.32 -31.64
C GLU A 16 -13.63 13.68 -33.03
N SER A 17 -14.40 12.58 -33.08
CA SER A 17 -15.07 12.16 -34.32
C SER A 17 -16.49 11.68 -33.99
N ASP A 18 -17.46 12.48 -34.44
CA ASP A 18 -18.88 12.20 -34.64
C ASP A 18 -19.67 11.52 -33.51
N LYS A 19 -20.40 12.37 -32.77
CA LYS A 19 -21.39 11.97 -31.75
C LYS A 19 -22.61 11.21 -32.32
N ASP A 20 -22.76 11.11 -33.63
CA ASP A 20 -24.00 10.61 -34.26
C ASP A 20 -23.83 9.30 -35.06
N ASN A 21 -22.67 8.63 -35.01
CA ASN A 21 -22.48 7.28 -35.56
C ASN A 21 -21.42 6.50 -34.77
N ILE A 22 -21.81 5.84 -33.68
CA ILE A 22 -20.94 4.88 -32.99
C ILE A 22 -21.06 3.53 -33.71
N GLU A 23 -20.42 3.41 -34.89
CA GLU A 23 -19.90 2.11 -35.26
C GLU A 23 -18.77 1.76 -34.27
N PRO A 24 -18.64 0.50 -33.82
CA PRO A 24 -17.54 0.10 -32.95
C PRO A 24 -16.22 0.37 -33.68
N PHE A 25 -15.54 1.44 -33.29
CA PHE A 25 -14.20 1.78 -33.75
C PHE A 25 -13.27 0.58 -33.49
N LYS A 26 -13.04 -0.22 -34.53
CA LYS A 26 -12.02 -1.27 -34.51
C LYS A 26 -10.66 -0.61 -34.71
N PHE A 27 -10.10 -0.10 -33.62
CA PHE A 27 -8.69 0.27 -33.63
C PHE A 27 -7.82 -0.99 -33.67
N ASN A 28 -6.83 -0.98 -34.56
CA ASN A 28 -5.70 -1.89 -34.47
C ASN A 28 -4.86 -1.51 -33.23
N GLY A 29 -4.55 -2.47 -32.35
CA GLY A 29 -3.75 -2.21 -31.13
C GLY A 29 -2.39 -1.58 -31.41
N GLN A 30 -1.81 -1.82 -32.60
CA GLN A 30 -0.57 -1.20 -33.03
C GLN A 30 -0.71 0.30 -33.32
N GLU A 31 -1.80 0.72 -33.97
CA GLU A 31 -2.06 2.13 -34.26
C GLU A 31 -2.32 2.95 -32.99
N ILE A 32 -2.98 2.34 -31.98
CA ILE A 32 -3.14 2.97 -30.66
C ILE A 32 -1.78 3.13 -29.99
N HIS A 33 -0.93 2.10 -30.04
CA HIS A 33 0.40 2.15 -29.44
C HIS A 33 1.25 3.29 -30.03
N GLU A 34 1.29 3.40 -31.36
CA GLU A 34 2.04 4.46 -32.06
C GLU A 34 1.50 5.86 -31.75
N LYS A 35 0.17 6.03 -31.68
CA LYS A 35 -0.46 7.30 -31.32
C LYS A 35 -0.18 7.71 -29.87
N ILE A 36 -0.26 6.78 -28.93
CA ILE A 36 0.08 7.02 -27.52
C ILE A 36 1.57 7.38 -27.40
N GLN A 37 2.45 6.65 -28.09
CA GLN A 37 3.88 6.91 -28.05
C GLN A 37 4.21 8.30 -28.63
N SER A 38 3.65 8.65 -29.79
CA SER A 38 3.82 9.98 -30.39
C SER A 38 3.31 11.09 -29.47
N LEU A 39 2.17 10.88 -28.82
CA LEU A 39 1.62 11.81 -27.84
C LEU A 39 2.56 11.99 -26.64
N LEU A 40 3.05 10.89 -26.05
CA LEU A 40 3.98 10.92 -24.92
C LEU A 40 5.27 11.67 -25.27
N LEU A 41 5.84 11.41 -26.45
CA LEU A 41 7.02 12.14 -26.96
C LEU A 41 6.72 13.62 -27.19
N SER A 42 5.52 13.97 -27.66
CA SER A 42 5.15 15.36 -27.90
C SER A 42 5.01 16.20 -26.61
N ILE A 43 4.73 15.55 -25.48
CA ILE A 43 4.60 16.22 -24.17
C ILE A 43 5.82 16.00 -23.28
N GLU A 44 6.81 15.22 -23.72
CA GLU A 44 8.01 14.89 -22.94
C GLU A 44 8.75 16.15 -22.43
N PRO A 45 8.98 17.21 -23.23
CA PRO A 45 9.62 18.42 -22.73
C PRO A 45 8.81 19.10 -21.61
N GLU A 46 7.48 19.14 -21.75
CA GLU A 46 6.58 19.72 -20.75
C GLU A 46 6.58 18.88 -19.45
N ILE A 47 6.64 17.55 -19.55
CA ILE A 47 6.80 16.67 -18.39
C ILE A 47 8.14 16.97 -17.71
N TYR A 48 9.22 17.03 -18.48
CA TYR A 48 10.57 17.27 -17.96
C TYR A 48 10.66 18.61 -17.22
N ASP A 49 10.21 19.69 -17.85
CA ASP A 49 10.24 21.04 -17.28
C ASP A 49 9.39 21.15 -16.00
N ASN A 50 8.26 20.44 -15.93
CA ASN A 50 7.41 20.40 -14.72
C ASN A 50 7.97 19.48 -13.62
N CYS A 51 8.71 18.45 -13.97
CA CYS A 51 9.32 17.52 -13.03
C CYS A 51 10.59 18.07 -12.40
N LEU A 52 11.32 18.95 -13.09
CA LEU A 52 12.61 19.46 -12.61
C LEU A 52 12.49 20.24 -11.29
N PRO A 53 11.55 21.19 -11.10
CA PRO A 53 11.36 21.85 -9.81
C PRO A 53 10.95 20.88 -8.71
N LYS A 54 10.03 19.95 -9.00
CA LYS A 54 9.56 18.94 -8.03
C LYS A 54 10.67 18.00 -7.59
N LYS A 55 11.56 17.62 -8.52
CA LYS A 55 12.78 16.86 -8.22
C LYS A 55 13.66 17.63 -7.25
N GLN A 56 13.86 18.93 -7.47
CA GLN A 56 14.67 19.76 -6.58
C GLN A 56 14.04 19.86 -5.18
N GLU A 57 12.71 20.02 -5.08
CA GLU A 57 12.01 20.05 -3.79
C GLU A 57 12.14 18.71 -3.04
N LEU A 58 12.00 17.58 -3.73
CA LEU A 58 12.22 16.25 -3.16
C LEU A 58 13.67 16.08 -2.69
N LEU A 59 14.66 16.50 -3.49
CA LEU A 59 16.07 16.44 -3.11
C LEU A 59 16.35 17.28 -1.86
N ASN A 60 15.84 18.52 -1.80
CA ASN A 60 16.00 19.38 -0.64
C ASN A 60 15.39 18.76 0.63
N TYR A 61 14.23 18.08 0.50
CA TYR A 61 13.64 17.32 1.60
C TYR A 61 14.52 16.13 2.02
N ILE A 62 14.99 15.31 1.08
CA ILE A 62 15.86 14.17 1.41
C ILE A 62 17.16 14.64 2.08
N GLU A 63 17.74 15.74 1.61
CA GLU A 63 18.92 16.37 2.21
C GLU A 63 18.64 16.87 3.63
N SER A 64 17.45 17.43 3.89
CA SER A 64 17.08 17.92 5.24
C SER A 64 16.96 16.79 6.26
N LEU A 65 16.68 15.56 5.82
CA LEU A 65 16.67 14.36 6.66
C LEU A 65 18.08 13.93 7.13
N ASN A 66 19.15 14.49 6.54
CA ASN A 66 20.55 14.19 6.88
C ASN A 66 20.86 12.67 6.84
N ILE A 67 20.29 11.98 5.84
CA ILE A 67 20.47 10.55 5.62
C ILE A 67 21.91 10.28 5.16
N LYS A 68 22.49 9.17 5.62
CA LYS A 68 23.88 8.77 5.38
C LYS A 68 23.97 7.38 4.75
N ASN A 69 25.15 7.08 4.24
CA ASN A 69 25.46 5.73 3.76
C ASN A 69 25.27 4.69 4.87
N ASN A 70 24.63 3.58 4.53
CA ASN A 70 24.24 2.47 5.40
C ASN A 70 23.15 2.81 6.42
N ASP A 71 22.49 3.97 6.32
CA ASP A 71 21.25 4.18 7.07
C ASP A 71 20.19 3.16 6.62
N VAL A 72 19.33 2.78 7.57
CA VAL A 72 18.33 1.75 7.36
C VAL A 72 17.12 2.33 6.63
N PHE A 73 16.75 1.70 5.51
CA PHE A 73 15.51 2.00 4.78
C PHE A 73 14.50 0.89 5.04
N CYS A 74 13.36 1.22 5.66
CA CYS A 74 12.31 0.25 5.98
C CYS A 74 11.08 0.45 5.10
N ASP A 75 10.53 -0.63 4.56
CA ASP A 75 9.33 -0.60 3.72
C ASP A 75 8.62 -1.97 3.74
N ILE A 76 7.31 -1.99 3.48
CA ILE A 76 6.49 -3.19 3.41
C ILE A 76 6.83 -4.05 2.19
N GLY A 77 7.12 -3.47 1.01
CA GLY A 77 7.38 -4.28 -0.18
C GLY A 77 7.70 -3.57 -1.50
N TYR A 78 7.77 -4.37 -2.58
CA TYR A 78 7.99 -4.01 -4.00
C TYR A 78 9.43 -3.89 -4.51
N ASN A 79 10.34 -4.77 -4.07
CA ASN A 79 11.68 -4.96 -4.70
C ASN A 79 12.63 -3.75 -4.55
N GLY A 80 12.33 -2.83 -3.62
CA GLY A 80 13.16 -1.68 -3.29
C GLY A 80 13.17 -0.59 -4.35
N SER A 81 12.06 -0.38 -5.05
CA SER A 81 11.90 0.69 -6.05
C SER A 81 12.12 2.08 -5.45
N ILE A 82 11.51 2.37 -4.30
CA ILE A 82 11.65 3.69 -3.65
C ILE A 82 13.08 3.89 -3.16
N GLN A 83 13.66 2.90 -2.48
CA GLN A 83 15.09 2.94 -2.11
C GLN A 83 15.95 3.21 -3.33
N TYR A 84 15.79 2.43 -4.41
CA TYR A 84 16.57 2.60 -5.64
C TYR A 84 16.46 4.02 -6.20
N CYS A 85 15.25 4.61 -6.22
CA CYS A 85 15.07 6.00 -6.64
C CYS A 85 15.80 6.99 -5.74
N VAL A 86 15.75 6.81 -4.41
CA VAL A 86 16.47 7.67 -3.46
C VAL A 86 17.98 7.55 -3.67
N GLU A 87 18.51 6.33 -3.79
CA GLU A 87 19.94 6.08 -4.02
C GLU A 87 20.40 6.68 -5.36
N LEU A 88 19.59 6.57 -6.41
CA LEU A 88 19.88 7.13 -7.73
C LEU A 88 19.91 8.66 -7.71
N LEU A 89 18.98 9.27 -6.97
CA LEU A 89 18.86 10.73 -6.90
C LEU A 89 19.94 11.38 -6.03
N THR A 90 20.36 10.70 -4.97
CA THR A 90 21.27 11.27 -3.95
C THR A 90 22.70 10.75 -4.01
N GLY A 91 22.91 9.59 -4.64
CA GLY A 91 24.18 8.85 -4.57
C GLY A 91 24.44 8.15 -3.23
N ILE A 92 23.54 8.27 -2.25
CA ILE A 92 23.64 7.59 -0.96
C ILE A 92 23.29 6.12 -1.13
N LYS A 93 24.00 5.22 -0.46
CA LYS A 93 23.72 3.78 -0.44
C LYS A 93 23.08 3.38 0.88
N LEU A 94 21.90 2.77 0.83
CA LEU A 94 21.07 2.48 2.00
C LEU A 94 21.02 0.97 2.28
N ASP A 95 20.75 0.64 3.55
CA ASP A 95 20.54 -0.73 4.00
C ASP A 95 19.05 -1.03 4.07
N GLY A 96 18.52 -1.59 2.98
CA GLY A 96 17.11 -1.91 2.84
C GLY A 96 16.67 -3.08 3.73
N LYS A 97 15.65 -2.86 4.56
CA LYS A 97 14.98 -3.85 5.42
C LYS A 97 13.50 -3.89 5.07
N TYR A 98 13.11 -4.93 4.35
CA TYR A 98 11.77 -5.05 3.78
C TYR A 98 11.00 -6.16 4.48
N PHE A 99 9.70 -5.95 4.70
CA PHE A 99 8.84 -7.04 5.16
C PHE A 99 8.78 -8.18 4.12
N GLU A 100 8.53 -7.85 2.86
CA GLU A 100 8.56 -8.80 1.74
C GLU A 100 9.41 -8.28 0.56
N VAL A 101 10.26 -9.15 -0.02
CA VAL A 101 11.03 -8.85 -1.24
C VAL A 101 10.59 -9.77 -2.37
N TYR A 102 9.93 -9.20 -3.37
CA TYR A 102 9.52 -9.91 -4.58
C TYR A 102 10.70 -10.16 -5.52
N LYS A 103 10.82 -11.41 -6.00
CA LYS A 103 11.61 -11.71 -7.18
C LYS A 103 10.87 -11.19 -8.41
N ARG A 104 11.29 -10.04 -8.93
CA ARG A 104 10.85 -9.53 -10.24
C ARG A 104 11.89 -9.84 -11.30
N ASN A 105 11.46 -9.85 -12.57
CA ASN A 105 12.36 -10.00 -13.73
C ASN A 105 13.40 -8.87 -13.83
N ILE A 106 13.10 -7.70 -13.23
CA ILE A 106 14.01 -6.56 -13.16
C ILE A 106 14.66 -6.55 -11.78
N GLN A 107 15.97 -6.80 -11.75
CA GLN A 107 16.77 -6.69 -10.54
C GLN A 107 17.21 -5.24 -10.37
N LEU A 108 16.75 -4.61 -9.28
CA LEU A 108 17.22 -3.29 -8.89
C LEU A 108 18.52 -3.42 -8.08
N ASP A 109 19.54 -2.67 -8.48
CA ASP A 109 20.86 -2.64 -7.85
C ASP A 109 20.86 -1.79 -6.58
N CYS A 110 20.20 -2.32 -5.56
CA CYS A 110 20.17 -1.76 -4.21
C CYS A 110 20.29 -2.88 -3.18
N LYS A 111 20.98 -2.62 -2.06
CA LYS A 111 21.14 -3.58 -0.97
C LYS A 111 19.83 -3.68 -0.21
N LYS A 112 19.20 -4.86 -0.24
CA LYS A 112 17.92 -5.12 0.40
C LYS A 112 17.85 -6.52 0.97
N GLU A 113 17.14 -6.63 2.09
CA GLU A 113 16.90 -7.88 2.79
C GLU A 113 15.42 -7.97 3.13
N GLY A 114 14.79 -9.11 2.82
CA GLY A 114 13.41 -9.40 3.14
C GLY A 114 13.29 -10.25 4.41
N PHE A 115 12.31 -9.96 5.26
CA PHE A 115 11.96 -10.81 6.40
C PHE A 115 11.17 -12.05 5.96
N ILE A 116 10.27 -11.91 4.98
CA ILE A 116 9.51 -13.02 4.40
C ILE A 116 10.02 -13.32 2.99
N SER A 117 10.23 -14.61 2.71
CA SER A 117 10.71 -15.13 1.44
C SER A 117 9.67 -15.03 0.33
N SER A 118 10.12 -14.73 -0.89
CA SER A 118 9.30 -14.73 -2.12
C SER A 118 8.56 -16.06 -2.32
N GLY A 119 7.23 -16.04 -2.44
CA GLY A 119 6.41 -17.21 -2.79
C GLY A 119 5.18 -17.42 -1.90
N GLU A 120 5.13 -16.79 -0.73
CA GLU A 120 3.98 -16.87 0.19
C GLU A 120 2.93 -15.77 -0.06
N ASN A 121 3.27 -14.75 -0.89
CA ASN A 121 2.38 -13.70 -1.40
C ASN A 121 1.48 -13.08 -0.31
N LEU A 122 2.04 -12.82 0.87
CA LEU A 122 1.26 -12.33 2.01
C LEU A 122 0.71 -10.93 1.76
N THR A 123 1.42 -10.09 1.01
CA THR A 123 0.89 -8.77 0.64
C THR A 123 -0.36 -8.87 -0.25
N TYR A 124 -0.52 -9.93 -1.05
CA TYR A 124 -1.74 -10.11 -1.87
C TYR A 124 -2.94 -10.56 -1.03
N GLY A 125 -2.70 -11.35 0.01
CA GLY A 125 -3.76 -11.84 0.90
C GLY A 125 -4.12 -10.87 2.01
N TYR A 126 -3.16 -10.07 2.49
CA TYR A 126 -3.28 -9.25 3.70
C TYR A 126 -2.74 -7.83 3.52
N GLY A 127 -2.66 -7.35 2.27
CA GLY A 127 -2.15 -6.05 1.89
C GLY A 127 -2.76 -4.92 2.71
N GLY A 128 -4.09 -4.89 2.85
CA GLY A 128 -4.76 -3.83 3.61
C GLY A 128 -4.37 -3.77 5.10
N LEU A 129 -4.14 -4.93 5.73
CA LEU A 129 -3.69 -4.98 7.12
C LEU A 129 -2.24 -4.49 7.25
N LEU A 130 -1.35 -5.00 6.39
CA LEU A 130 0.05 -4.62 6.43
C LEU A 130 0.22 -3.15 6.04
N GLU A 131 -0.49 -2.67 5.02
CA GLU A 131 -0.55 -1.27 4.63
C GLU A 131 -1.01 -0.41 5.79
N THR A 132 -2.00 -0.83 6.58
CA THR A 132 -2.39 -0.10 7.81
C THR A 132 -1.19 0.05 8.76
N ILE A 133 -0.46 -1.03 9.05
CA ILE A 133 0.68 -1.00 9.97
C ILE A 133 1.78 -0.07 9.46
N PHE A 134 2.06 -0.09 8.16
CA PHE A 134 3.16 0.67 7.55
C PHE A 134 2.73 2.03 6.95
N SER A 135 1.45 2.40 7.03
CA SER A 135 0.94 3.69 6.56
C SER A 135 1.37 4.82 7.49
N ALA A 136 1.74 5.96 6.92
CA ALA A 136 1.97 7.17 7.69
C ALA A 136 0.67 7.62 8.39
N PRO A 137 0.69 7.90 9.71
CA PRO A 137 -0.51 8.27 10.45
C PRO A 137 -1.01 9.67 10.08
N HIS A 138 -0.23 10.45 9.34
CA HIS A 138 -0.53 11.81 8.89
C HIS A 138 -1.01 11.86 7.42
N GLY A 139 -1.27 10.71 6.80
CA GLY A 139 -1.75 10.60 5.43
C GLY A 139 -0.63 10.47 4.39
N GLY A 140 -1.02 10.41 3.12
CA GLY A 140 -0.11 10.25 2.00
C GLY A 140 0.60 11.54 1.61
N VAL A 141 1.82 11.45 1.08
CA VAL A 141 2.56 12.60 0.55
C VAL A 141 2.15 12.85 -0.90
N ILE A 142 1.65 14.06 -1.20
CA ILE A 142 1.24 14.48 -2.57
C ILE A 142 2.26 15.39 -3.26
N GLY A 143 3.25 15.88 -2.51
CA GLY A 143 4.30 16.74 -3.02
C GLY A 143 5.21 17.25 -1.91
N TYR A 144 6.07 18.19 -2.25
CA TYR A 144 6.99 18.83 -1.31
C TYR A 144 6.96 20.34 -1.56
N ASN A 145 7.14 21.12 -0.50
CA ASN A 145 7.31 22.55 -0.60
C ASN A 145 8.27 23.00 0.51
N SER A 146 9.34 23.72 0.15
CA SER A 146 10.27 24.30 1.14
C SER A 146 10.83 23.28 2.14
N CYS A 147 11.20 22.09 1.66
CA CYS A 147 11.71 20.97 2.47
C CYS A 147 10.66 20.32 3.40
N GLU A 148 9.38 20.59 3.21
CA GLU A 148 8.28 19.97 3.97
C GLU A 148 7.40 19.13 3.04
N PRO A 149 6.95 17.94 3.47
CA PRO A 149 6.00 17.15 2.70
C PRO A 149 4.61 17.82 2.72
N LEU A 150 3.98 17.89 1.56
CA LEU A 150 2.57 18.24 1.41
C LEU A 150 1.75 16.97 1.59
N LEU A 151 0.81 17.00 2.54
CA LEU A 151 0.04 15.83 2.94
C LEU A 151 -1.37 15.85 2.35
N PHE A 152 -1.82 14.70 1.86
CA PHE A 152 -3.24 14.42 1.67
C PHE A 152 -3.84 14.09 3.03
N GLN A 153 -4.81 14.89 3.47
CA GLN A 153 -5.44 14.69 4.77
C GLN A 153 -6.28 13.42 4.73
N ASP A 154 -5.90 12.45 5.56
CA ASP A 154 -6.71 11.28 5.84
C ASP A 154 -7.83 11.63 6.85
N SER A 155 -8.81 10.76 6.98
CA SER A 155 -9.88 10.89 7.98
C SER A 155 -9.32 10.88 9.42
N ASP A 156 -9.88 11.73 10.29
CA ASP A 156 -9.49 11.79 11.72
C ASP A 156 -9.59 10.42 12.42
N THR A 157 -10.54 9.59 11.98
CA THR A 157 -10.73 8.23 12.49
C THR A 157 -9.53 7.34 12.14
N ARG A 158 -9.10 7.33 10.87
CA ARG A 158 -7.93 6.55 10.45
C ARG A 158 -6.65 7.06 11.11
N ILE A 159 -6.45 8.37 11.15
CA ILE A 159 -5.31 9.00 11.86
C ILE A 159 -5.25 8.53 13.32
N THR A 160 -6.38 8.54 14.03
CA THR A 160 -6.44 8.12 15.44
C THR A 160 -6.07 6.65 15.61
N ILE A 161 -6.54 5.77 14.73
CA ILE A 161 -6.31 4.33 14.80
C ILE A 161 -4.86 3.98 14.44
N LEU A 162 -4.32 4.58 13.38
CA LEU A 162 -2.92 4.41 12.99
C LEU A 162 -1.97 4.85 14.11
N ASN A 163 -2.22 6.01 14.73
CA ASN A 163 -1.43 6.47 15.87
C ASN A 163 -1.47 5.48 17.05
N LYS A 164 -2.64 4.89 17.36
CA LYS A 164 -2.74 3.86 18.41
C LYS A 164 -1.90 2.63 18.09
N ILE A 165 -1.98 2.13 16.86
CA ILE A 165 -1.19 0.97 16.40
C ILE A 165 0.31 1.28 16.52
N HIS A 166 0.75 2.42 15.98
CA HIS A 166 2.15 2.84 15.99
C HIS A 166 2.70 3.04 17.39
N ASN A 167 1.94 3.70 18.27
CA ASN A 167 2.33 3.86 19.67
C ASN A 167 2.46 2.50 20.37
N GLY A 168 1.51 1.58 20.15
CA GLY A 168 1.59 0.23 20.69
C GLY A 168 2.84 -0.54 20.22
N ILE A 169 3.21 -0.40 18.94
CA ILE A 169 4.43 -1.00 18.37
C ILE A 169 5.68 -0.40 19.05
N ILE A 170 5.74 0.93 19.17
CA ILE A 170 6.88 1.61 19.81
C ILE A 170 7.00 1.19 21.28
N GLU A 171 5.89 1.17 22.02
CA GLU A 171 5.86 0.72 23.42
C GLU A 171 6.33 -0.73 23.56
N PHE A 172 5.89 -1.61 22.66
CA PHE A 172 6.36 -2.99 22.60
C PHE A 172 7.87 -3.06 22.36
N CYS A 173 8.38 -2.35 21.36
CA CYS A 173 9.81 -2.33 21.01
C CYS A 173 10.68 -1.82 22.17
N VAL A 174 10.26 -0.72 22.82
CA VAL A 174 10.96 -0.16 23.99
C VAL A 174 10.94 -1.14 25.16
N LYS A 175 9.78 -1.74 25.45
CA LYS A 175 9.64 -2.74 26.52
C LYS A 175 10.50 -3.98 26.24
N TRP A 176 10.45 -4.50 25.01
CA TRP A 176 11.25 -5.63 24.56
C TRP A 176 12.74 -5.35 24.70
N HIS A 177 13.21 -4.22 24.18
CA HIS A 177 14.61 -3.81 24.30
C HIS A 177 15.06 -3.69 25.75
N ARG A 178 14.21 -3.10 26.62
CA ARG A 178 14.52 -2.97 28.06
C ARG A 178 14.64 -4.32 28.76
N LEU A 179 13.71 -5.24 28.49
CA LEU A 179 13.67 -6.55 29.14
C LEU A 179 14.81 -7.47 28.65
N ASN A 180 15.24 -7.30 27.40
CA ASN A 180 16.25 -8.15 26.77
C ASN A 180 17.61 -7.45 26.61
N LYS A 181 17.84 -6.32 27.30
CA LYS A 181 19.06 -5.49 27.13
C LYS A 181 20.38 -6.27 27.30
N ASN A 182 20.37 -7.35 28.08
CA ASN A 182 21.54 -8.19 28.38
C ASN A 182 21.45 -9.58 27.74
N VAL A 183 20.43 -9.84 26.93
CA VAL A 183 20.26 -11.12 26.23
C VAL A 183 20.32 -10.80 24.75
N ASN A 184 21.30 -11.38 24.05
CA ASN A 184 21.37 -11.28 22.59
C ASN A 184 20.30 -12.20 21.97
N LEU A 185 19.04 -11.89 22.24
CA LEU A 185 17.89 -12.52 21.63
C LEU A 185 17.66 -11.83 20.29
N ASP A 186 18.47 -12.21 19.31
CA ASP A 186 18.00 -12.10 17.94
C ASP A 186 16.76 -12.99 17.83
N MET A 187 15.61 -12.37 17.57
CA MET A 187 14.41 -13.13 17.25
C MET A 187 14.67 -13.83 15.92
N ASP A 188 14.72 -15.16 15.97
CA ASP A 188 14.88 -15.98 14.78
C ASP A 188 13.80 -15.59 13.75
N LYS A 189 14.24 -15.25 12.54
CA LYS A 189 13.34 -14.82 11.46
C LYS A 189 12.27 -15.85 11.16
N GLU A 190 12.58 -17.14 11.29
CA GLU A 190 11.61 -18.22 11.09
C GLU A 190 10.55 -18.24 12.20
N ILE A 191 10.91 -17.87 13.43
CA ILE A 191 9.95 -17.71 14.53
C ILE A 191 9.02 -16.53 14.25
N ILE A 192 9.58 -15.37 13.88
CA ILE A 192 8.79 -14.17 13.55
C ILE A 192 7.84 -14.49 12.38
N LYS A 193 8.36 -15.12 11.33
CA LYS A 193 7.58 -15.57 10.17
C LYS A 193 6.45 -16.48 10.62
N THR A 194 6.72 -17.50 11.44
CA THR A 194 5.69 -18.40 11.96
C THR A 194 4.62 -17.67 12.76
N MET A 195 5.00 -16.71 13.60
CA MET A 195 4.05 -15.90 14.37
C MET A 195 3.13 -15.08 13.48
N VAL A 196 3.69 -14.41 12.47
CA VAL A 196 2.94 -13.65 11.46
C VAL A 196 2.00 -14.57 10.68
N MET A 197 2.50 -15.71 10.20
CA MET A 197 1.70 -16.67 9.45
C MET A 197 0.54 -17.24 10.26
N ARG A 198 0.77 -17.56 11.55
CA ARG A 198 -0.28 -18.01 12.46
C ARG A 198 -1.32 -16.93 12.65
N PHE A 199 -0.90 -15.69 12.95
CA PHE A 199 -1.82 -14.58 13.11
C PHE A 199 -2.72 -14.44 11.88
N LEU A 200 -2.13 -14.41 10.68
CA LEU A 200 -2.87 -14.17 9.43
C LEU A 200 -3.77 -15.34 9.02
N LYS A 201 -3.31 -16.60 9.15
CA LYS A 201 -4.06 -17.78 8.67
C LYS A 201 -4.98 -18.41 9.71
N GLU A 202 -4.62 -18.30 10.99
CA GLU A 202 -5.32 -18.92 12.11
C GLU A 202 -5.51 -17.91 13.25
N PRO A 203 -6.19 -16.77 13.00
CA PRO A 203 -6.43 -15.79 14.05
C PRO A 203 -7.34 -16.39 15.13
N SER A 204 -7.04 -16.08 16.39
CA SER A 204 -8.01 -16.24 17.46
C SER A 204 -9.23 -15.34 17.22
N LEU A 205 -10.33 -15.60 17.93
CA LEU A 205 -11.53 -14.76 17.82
C LEU A 205 -11.25 -13.30 18.25
N GLU A 206 -10.38 -13.10 19.24
CA GLU A 206 -9.98 -11.77 19.70
C GLU A 206 -9.17 -11.04 18.63
N GLU A 207 -8.17 -11.71 18.04
CA GLU A 207 -7.35 -11.15 16.96
C GLU A 207 -8.21 -10.80 15.73
N ALA A 208 -9.14 -11.68 15.36
CA ALA A 208 -10.05 -11.44 14.25
C ALA A 208 -10.93 -10.20 14.47
N LYS A 209 -11.35 -9.94 15.72
CA LYS A 209 -12.18 -8.77 16.05
C LYS A 209 -11.44 -7.45 15.88
N TYR A 210 -10.11 -7.40 16.02
CA TYR A 210 -9.36 -6.18 15.72
C TYR A 210 -9.53 -5.75 14.25
N GLY A 211 -9.72 -6.69 13.34
CA GLY A 211 -9.98 -6.37 11.94
C GLY A 211 -11.31 -5.66 11.68
N LEU A 212 -12.23 -5.63 12.66
CA LEU A 212 -13.44 -4.81 12.61
C LEU A 212 -13.18 -3.34 12.94
N GLU A 213 -12.10 -3.07 13.68
CA GLU A 213 -11.72 -1.73 14.11
C GLU A 213 -10.75 -1.05 13.16
N ILE A 214 -10.06 -1.81 12.31
CA ILE A 214 -9.04 -1.28 11.41
C ILE A 214 -9.71 -0.79 10.12
N PRO A 215 -9.75 0.54 9.87
CA PRO A 215 -10.30 1.08 8.63
C PRO A 215 -9.31 0.87 7.48
N PHE A 216 -9.85 0.68 6.30
CA PHE A 216 -9.13 0.60 5.04
C PHE A 216 -9.75 1.55 4.03
N ASP A 217 -8.90 2.26 3.31
CA ASP A 217 -9.30 3.15 2.23
C ASP A 217 -9.35 2.35 0.92
N ASN A 218 -10.56 2.11 0.43
CA ASN A 218 -10.79 1.43 -0.84
C ASN A 218 -10.90 2.41 -2.02
N GLY A 219 -10.60 3.70 -1.81
CA GLY A 219 -10.70 4.75 -2.82
C GLY A 219 -12.13 5.19 -3.14
N SER A 220 -13.13 4.80 -2.32
CA SER A 220 -14.51 5.28 -2.43
C SER A 220 -14.88 6.19 -1.26
N GLU A 221 -15.56 7.30 -1.56
CA GLU A 221 -16.00 8.31 -0.56
C GLU A 221 -17.03 7.77 0.45
N GLU A 222 -17.57 6.56 0.23
CA GLU A 222 -18.56 5.93 1.10
C GLU A 222 -17.87 5.14 2.22
N ALA A 223 -17.74 5.79 3.39
CA ALA A 223 -17.47 5.21 4.72
C ALA A 223 -16.34 4.17 4.81
N LEU A 224 -15.22 4.56 5.46
CA LEU A 224 -14.09 3.69 5.82
C LEU A 224 -14.53 2.25 6.07
N GLU A 225 -14.23 1.38 5.11
CA GLU A 225 -14.55 -0.02 5.19
C GLU A 225 -13.55 -0.70 6.14
N ASN A 226 -13.94 -1.67 7.00
CA ASN A 226 -12.95 -2.36 7.85
C ASN A 226 -12.32 -3.57 7.12
N ILE A 227 -11.09 -3.92 7.46
CA ILE A 227 -10.32 -4.97 6.74
C ILE A 227 -11.01 -6.34 6.73
N THR A 228 -11.82 -6.66 7.74
CA THR A 228 -12.55 -7.93 7.79
C THR A 228 -13.85 -7.88 7.01
N TRP A 229 -14.45 -6.70 6.85
CA TRP A 229 -15.71 -6.47 6.15
C TRP A 229 -16.91 -7.30 6.64
N PHE A 230 -16.95 -7.55 7.95
CA PHE A 230 -18.06 -8.28 8.58
C PHE A 230 -19.23 -7.34 8.91
N ASN A 231 -20.22 -7.26 8.00
CA ASN A 231 -21.39 -6.40 8.14
C ASN A 231 -22.66 -7.21 8.44
N GLU A 232 -23.10 -7.21 9.70
CA GLU A 232 -24.26 -8.01 10.15
C GLU A 232 -25.55 -7.67 9.42
N SER A 233 -25.80 -6.39 9.13
CA SER A 233 -27.01 -5.95 8.42
C SER A 233 -27.06 -6.53 7.01
N ARG A 234 -25.94 -6.50 6.28
CA ARG A 234 -25.83 -7.10 4.93
C ARG A 234 -25.93 -8.62 4.98
N ILE A 235 -25.29 -9.27 5.95
CA ILE A 235 -25.39 -10.73 6.16
C ILE A 235 -26.84 -11.13 6.41
N LYS A 236 -27.55 -10.42 7.30
CA LYS A 236 -28.97 -10.64 7.59
C LYS A 236 -29.86 -10.51 6.35
N ASN A 237 -29.47 -9.68 5.39
CA ASN A 237 -30.15 -9.48 4.10
C ASN A 237 -29.66 -10.46 3.01
N GLY A 238 -28.99 -11.55 3.36
CA GLY A 238 -28.56 -12.60 2.43
C GLY A 238 -27.32 -12.27 1.60
N ARG A 239 -26.58 -11.19 1.94
CA ARG A 239 -25.41 -10.74 1.17
C ARG A 239 -24.08 -11.24 1.72
N ILE A 240 -24.05 -12.43 2.32
CA ILE A 240 -22.84 -12.97 2.97
C ILE A 240 -21.67 -13.16 1.98
N LEU A 241 -21.95 -13.64 0.76
CA LEU A 241 -20.92 -13.85 -0.25
C LEU A 241 -20.28 -12.53 -0.71
N GLU A 242 -21.07 -11.45 -0.80
CA GLU A 242 -20.55 -10.10 -1.08
C GLU A 242 -19.62 -9.66 0.05
N CYS A 243 -20.04 -9.82 1.30
CA CYS A 243 -19.22 -9.45 2.46
C CYS A 243 -17.90 -10.24 2.50
N TYR A 244 -17.95 -11.56 2.28
CA TYR A 244 -16.77 -12.41 2.26
C TYR A 244 -15.80 -12.06 1.13
N ASN A 245 -16.31 -11.81 -0.08
CA ASN A 245 -15.47 -11.48 -1.24
C ASN A 245 -14.79 -10.11 -1.14
N ARG A 246 -15.42 -9.16 -0.42
CA ARG A 246 -14.86 -7.84 -0.14
C ARG A 246 -13.92 -7.83 1.07
N SER A 247 -13.91 -8.89 1.89
CA SER A 247 -12.99 -9.00 3.02
C SER A 247 -11.53 -9.11 2.55
N TYR A 248 -10.68 -8.23 3.07
CA TYR A 248 -9.22 -8.33 2.91
C TYR A 248 -8.60 -9.34 3.88
N TRP A 249 -9.36 -9.83 4.86
CA TRP A 249 -8.90 -10.85 5.79
C TRP A 249 -9.95 -11.94 5.97
N LYS A 250 -10.01 -12.84 4.99
CA LYS A 250 -11.00 -13.91 4.88
C LYS A 250 -10.98 -14.85 6.08
N GLU A 251 -9.80 -15.18 6.60
CA GLU A 251 -9.66 -16.05 7.77
C GLU A 251 -10.26 -15.41 9.03
N ALA A 252 -10.03 -14.10 9.26
CA ALA A 252 -10.71 -13.37 10.32
C ALA A 252 -12.23 -13.32 10.10
N PHE A 253 -12.70 -13.11 8.87
CA PHE A 253 -14.13 -13.14 8.56
C PHE A 253 -14.76 -14.48 8.94
N MET A 254 -14.13 -15.59 8.53
CA MET A 254 -14.60 -16.94 8.86
C MET A 254 -14.56 -17.21 10.36
N GLN A 255 -13.52 -16.72 11.05
CA GLN A 255 -13.40 -16.88 12.50
C GLN A 255 -14.53 -16.16 13.24
N ILE A 256 -14.89 -14.94 12.82
CA ILE A 256 -16.03 -14.21 13.40
C ILE A 256 -17.34 -14.90 13.03
N LEU A 257 -17.51 -15.30 11.77
CA LEU A 257 -18.72 -15.96 11.30
C LEU A 257 -19.04 -17.22 12.11
N ASN A 258 -18.05 -18.10 12.25
CA ASN A 258 -18.17 -19.39 12.96
C ASN A 258 -18.46 -19.24 14.45
N ASN A 259 -18.13 -18.08 15.04
CA ASN A 259 -18.36 -17.78 16.46
C ASN A 259 -19.51 -16.78 16.68
N SER A 260 -20.32 -16.53 15.65
CA SER A 260 -21.48 -15.64 15.71
C SER A 260 -22.80 -16.43 15.63
N GLN A 261 -23.92 -15.73 15.79
CA GLN A 261 -25.26 -16.29 15.53
C GLN A 261 -25.45 -16.77 14.07
N TYR A 262 -24.53 -16.43 13.16
CA TYR A 262 -24.56 -16.79 11.74
C TYR A 262 -23.67 -17.98 11.39
N ALA A 263 -23.13 -18.73 12.36
CA ALA A 263 -22.19 -19.83 12.13
C ALA A 263 -22.66 -20.85 11.08
N GLY A 264 -23.96 -21.13 11.00
CA GLY A 264 -24.55 -22.05 10.03
C GLY A 264 -24.49 -21.58 8.57
N LEU A 265 -24.10 -20.32 8.31
CA LEU A 265 -23.93 -19.77 6.96
C LEU A 265 -22.54 -20.04 6.35
N SER A 266 -21.57 -20.48 7.14
CA SER A 266 -20.21 -20.80 6.68
C SER A 266 -20.18 -21.82 5.53
N LYS A 267 -21.14 -22.75 5.51
CA LYS A 267 -21.32 -23.74 4.44
C LYS A 267 -21.58 -23.16 3.05
N PHE A 268 -21.93 -21.88 2.94
CA PHE A 268 -22.17 -21.20 1.67
C PHE A 268 -20.92 -20.50 1.11
N LEU A 269 -19.80 -20.53 1.84
CA LEU A 269 -18.55 -19.86 1.48
C LEU A 269 -17.40 -20.83 1.13
N ASN A 270 -17.64 -22.14 1.28
CA ASN A 270 -16.70 -23.22 0.97
C ASN A 270 -16.91 -23.76 -0.45
#